data_AF-A0A967D2A2-F1
#
_entry.id   AF-A0A967D2A2-F1
#
_cell.length_a   1.000
_cell.length_b   1.000
_cell.length_c   1.000
_cell.angle_alpha   90.00
_cell.angle_beta   90.00
_cell.angle_gamma   90.00
#
_symmetry.space_group_name_H-M   'P 1'
#
loop_
_entity.id
_entity.type
_entity.pdbx_description
1 polymer ?
#
loop_
_entity_poly.entity_id
_entity_poly.type
_entity_poly.pdbx_seq_one_letter_code
_entity_poly.pdbx_strand_id
1 'polypeptide(L)'
;MRFFVGILASVVKTRRQRRNLRLLGWLGLFFVLMLGSYSVLFHWLMAREGQSHSWVTAVYWTFVTMSTLGFGDITFQSDAGRLFTIVVLMSGTIFLLVLLPFSFIQFFFLPWMEAQEASGTPRSLPVSVRGHVILTQLKAVEESLIKLLVANGIEHVNDGQIIL
;
A
#
# COMPACT_ATOMS: atom_id res chain seq x y z
N MET A 1 4.55 6.30 17.51
CA MET A 1 5.69 5.87 16.66
C MET A 1 5.99 4.37 16.70
N ARG A 2 5.87 3.65 17.85
CA ARG A 2 6.16 2.20 17.94
C ARG A 2 5.21 1.30 17.11
N PHE A 3 4.02 1.79 16.78
CA PHE A 3 2.99 1.06 16.03
C PHE A 3 3.38 0.81 14.55
N PHE A 4 3.89 1.85 13.85
CA PHE A 4 4.33 1.73 12.46
C PHE A 4 5.55 0.81 12.30
N VAL A 5 6.47 0.85 13.27
CA VAL A 5 7.66 -0.02 13.28
C VAL A 5 7.27 -1.48 13.50
N GLY A 6 6.27 -1.76 14.34
CA GLY A 6 5.72 -3.11 14.56
C GLY A 6 5.02 -3.68 13.32
N ILE A 7 4.27 -2.85 12.59
CA ILE A 7 3.61 -3.23 11.32
C ILE A 7 4.65 -3.50 10.22
N LEU A 8 5.65 -2.61 10.08
CA LEU A 8 6.76 -2.83 9.14
C LEU A 8 7.56 -4.10 9.48
N ALA A 9 7.75 -4.40 10.76
CA ALA A 9 8.48 -5.58 11.20
C ALA A 9 7.68 -6.89 11.04
N SER A 10 6.35 -6.88 11.21
CA SER A 10 5.50 -8.07 11.03
C SER A 10 5.27 -8.40 9.55
N VAL A 11 5.28 -7.40 8.68
CA VAL A 11 5.14 -7.55 7.21
C VAL A 11 6.33 -8.30 6.57
N VAL A 12 7.49 -8.41 7.22
CA VAL A 12 8.75 -8.92 6.61
C VAL A 12 9.03 -10.42 6.87
N LYS A 13 8.10 -11.17 7.50
CA LYS A 13 8.37 -12.57 7.90
C LYS A 13 8.32 -13.60 6.76
N THR A 14 7.58 -13.37 5.67
CA THR A 14 7.33 -14.41 4.65
C THR A 14 8.18 -14.21 3.37
N ARG A 15 8.73 -15.28 2.78
CA ARG A 15 9.51 -15.22 1.51
C ARG A 15 8.74 -14.53 0.37
N ARG A 16 7.41 -14.70 0.33
CA ARG A 16 6.51 -14.04 -0.64
C ARG A 16 6.47 -12.52 -0.46
N GLN A 17 6.48 -12.03 0.78
CA GLN A 17 6.49 -10.59 1.08
C GLN A 17 7.80 -9.91 0.70
N ARG A 18 8.95 -10.57 0.90
CA ARG A 18 10.24 -10.02 0.46
C ARG A 18 10.30 -9.84 -1.07
N ARG A 19 9.68 -10.75 -1.83
CA ARG A 19 9.56 -10.60 -3.29
C ARG A 19 8.67 -9.41 -3.66
N ASN A 20 7.55 -9.24 -2.96
CA ASN A 20 6.64 -8.11 -3.19
C ASN A 20 7.29 -6.76 -2.86
N LEU A 21 8.02 -6.67 -1.74
CA LEU A 21 8.77 -5.45 -1.39
C LEU A 21 9.89 -5.16 -2.39
N ARG A 22 10.55 -6.18 -2.93
CA ARG A 22 11.49 -5.99 -4.05
C ARG A 22 10.80 -5.46 -5.30
N LEU A 23 9.62 -5.97 -5.66
CA LEU A 23 8.85 -5.47 -6.80
C LEU A 23 8.46 -4.00 -6.63
N LEU A 24 8.01 -3.62 -5.42
CA LEU A 24 7.71 -2.23 -5.11
C LEU A 24 8.98 -1.34 -5.16
N GLY A 25 10.11 -1.84 -4.66
CA GLY A 25 11.40 -1.15 -4.80
C GLY A 25 11.81 -0.96 -6.26
N TRP A 26 11.61 -1.99 -7.09
CA TRP A 26 11.82 -1.91 -8.53
C TRP A 26 10.86 -0.92 -9.22
N LEU A 27 9.59 -0.89 -8.82
CA LEU A 27 8.60 0.07 -9.31
C LEU A 27 9.02 1.51 -8.96
N GLY A 28 9.48 1.74 -7.74
CA GLY A 28 10.01 3.04 -7.30
C GLY A 28 11.27 3.45 -8.07
N LEU A 29 12.20 2.52 -8.27
CA LEU A 29 13.39 2.76 -9.09
C LEU A 29 13.02 3.11 -10.54
N PHE A 30 12.09 2.35 -11.14
CA PHE A 30 11.57 2.63 -12.48
C PHE A 30 10.96 4.03 -12.57
N PHE A 31 10.20 4.45 -11.56
CA PHE A 31 9.64 5.80 -11.49
C PHE A 31 10.72 6.88 -11.49
N VAL A 32 11.76 6.73 -10.65
CA VAL A 32 12.88 7.68 -10.58
C VAL A 32 13.63 7.74 -11.91
N LEU A 33 13.89 6.60 -12.55
CA LEU A 33 14.53 6.55 -13.86
C LEU A 33 13.68 7.22 -14.95
N MET A 34 12.36 7.03 -14.90
CA MET A 34 11.42 7.67 -15.82
C MET A 34 11.37 9.19 -15.62
N LEU A 35 11.35 9.68 -14.37
CA LEU A 35 11.45 11.12 -14.08
C LEU A 35 12.77 11.71 -14.57
N GLY A 36 13.88 11.00 -14.36
CA GLY A 36 15.19 11.41 -14.83
C GLY A 36 15.25 11.50 -16.36
N SER A 37 14.74 10.49 -17.07
CA SER A 37 14.74 10.48 -18.53
C SER A 37 13.85 11.58 -19.12
N TYR A 38 12.67 11.81 -18.55
CA TYR A 38 11.80 12.92 -18.96
C TYR A 38 12.42 14.29 -18.67
N SER A 39 13.10 14.46 -17.54
CA SER A 39 13.79 15.72 -17.22
C SER A 39 14.92 16.02 -18.21
N VAL A 40 15.70 14.99 -18.61
CA VAL A 40 16.74 15.12 -19.64
C VAL A 40 16.14 15.47 -21.01
N LEU A 41 15.09 14.76 -21.43
CA LEU A 41 14.40 15.02 -22.70
C LEU A 41 13.76 16.41 -22.72
N PHE A 42 13.20 16.84 -21.60
CA PHE A 42 12.64 18.18 -21.44
C PHE A 42 13.71 19.25 -21.71
N HIS A 43 14.88 19.16 -21.08
CA HIS A 43 15.97 20.12 -21.33
C HIS A 43 16.39 20.15 -22.79
N TRP A 44 16.50 18.97 -23.42
CA TRP A 44 16.91 18.85 -24.80
C TRP A 44 15.88 19.43 -25.78
N LEU A 45 14.58 19.19 -25.55
CA LEU A 45 13.49 19.77 -26.36
C LEU A 45 13.37 21.28 -26.13
N MET A 46 13.43 21.75 -24.89
CA MET A 46 13.32 23.19 -24.59
C MET A 46 14.50 23.97 -25.16
N ALA A 47 15.71 23.40 -25.11
CA ALA A 47 16.89 24.01 -25.74
C ALA A 47 16.72 24.15 -27.26
N ARG A 48 16.04 23.22 -27.93
CA ARG A 48 15.70 23.32 -29.36
C ARG A 48 14.67 24.41 -29.65
N GLU A 49 13.79 24.71 -28.71
CA GLU A 49 12.86 25.85 -28.78
C GLU A 49 13.52 27.17 -28.35
N GLY A 50 14.83 27.19 -28.09
CA GLY A 50 15.57 28.37 -27.67
C GLY A 50 15.32 28.78 -26.21
N GLN A 51 14.71 27.90 -25.40
CA GLN A 51 14.42 28.16 -24.00
C GLN A 51 15.40 27.40 -23.09
N SER A 52 16.01 28.11 -22.15
CA SER A 52 16.84 27.52 -21.11
C SER A 52 16.09 27.50 -19.78
N HIS A 53 15.98 26.33 -19.17
CA HIS A 53 15.31 26.13 -17.89
C HIS A 53 16.27 25.45 -16.90
N SER A 54 15.95 25.51 -15.62
CA SER A 54 16.72 24.82 -14.57
C SER A 54 16.32 23.34 -14.44
N TRP A 55 17.18 22.50 -13.86
CA TRP A 55 16.84 21.09 -13.57
C TRP A 55 15.63 20.94 -12.65
N VAL A 56 15.49 21.85 -11.69
CA VAL A 56 14.33 21.88 -10.79
C VAL A 56 13.05 22.16 -11.60
N THR A 57 13.13 23.05 -12.58
CA THR A 57 12.03 23.37 -13.49
C THR A 57 11.62 22.16 -14.34
N ALA A 58 12.59 21.37 -14.84
CA ALA A 58 12.31 20.16 -15.61
C ALA A 58 11.60 19.08 -14.77
N VAL A 59 12.06 18.87 -13.53
CA VAL A 59 11.42 17.95 -12.59
C VAL A 59 10.02 18.44 -12.23
N TYR A 60 9.88 19.73 -11.93
CA TYR A 60 8.58 20.35 -11.65
C TYR A 60 7.59 20.14 -12.80
N TRP A 61 7.99 20.48 -14.04
CA TRP A 61 7.14 20.29 -15.21
C TRP A 61 6.74 18.83 -15.37
N THR A 62 7.69 17.91 -15.24
CA THR A 62 7.42 16.47 -15.35
C THR A 62 6.38 16.02 -14.32
N PHE A 63 6.51 16.42 -13.06
CA PHE A 63 5.52 16.08 -12.01
C PHE A 63 4.15 16.70 -12.30
N VAL A 64 4.10 17.97 -12.67
CA VAL A 64 2.84 18.69 -12.98
C VAL A 64 2.10 18.04 -14.16
N THR A 65 2.84 17.63 -15.20
CA THR A 65 2.26 16.95 -16.37
C THR A 65 1.80 15.53 -16.03
N MET A 66 2.65 14.75 -15.33
CA MET A 66 2.32 13.36 -14.98
C MET A 66 1.15 13.25 -14.00
N SER A 67 1.04 14.20 -13.06
CA SER A 67 -0.06 14.28 -12.10
C SER A 67 -1.35 14.83 -12.70
N THR A 68 -1.35 15.16 -14.00
CA THR A 68 -2.49 15.78 -14.71
C THR A 68 -2.90 17.14 -14.16
N LEU A 69 -2.06 17.78 -13.33
CA LEU A 69 -2.31 19.13 -12.82
C LEU A 69 -2.27 20.17 -13.94
N GLY A 70 -1.24 20.11 -14.79
CA GLY A 70 -1.16 20.90 -16.01
C GLY A 70 -1.31 22.41 -15.83
N PHE A 71 -0.51 23.03 -14.95
CA PHE A 71 -0.58 24.49 -14.69
C PHE A 71 -0.44 25.37 -15.94
N GLY A 72 0.23 24.88 -16.99
CA GLY A 72 0.34 25.58 -18.27
C GLY A 72 1.31 26.77 -18.27
N ASP A 73 2.04 26.96 -17.17
CA ASP A 73 3.11 27.95 -17.02
C ASP A 73 4.32 27.66 -17.93
N ILE A 74 4.58 26.38 -18.19
CA ILE A 74 5.65 25.92 -19.09
C ILE A 74 5.05 24.96 -20.12
N THR A 75 5.17 25.33 -21.38
CA THR A 75 4.59 24.57 -22.50
C THR A 75 5.54 24.52 -23.69
N PHE A 76 5.51 23.40 -24.40
CA PHE A 76 6.20 23.24 -25.68
C PHE A 76 5.37 23.83 -26.82
N GLN A 77 6.03 24.57 -27.71
CA GLN A 77 5.40 25.16 -28.88
C GLN A 77 5.55 24.28 -30.12
N SER A 78 6.58 23.44 -30.18
CA SER A 78 6.82 22.52 -31.29
C SER A 78 5.91 21.28 -31.23
N ASP A 79 5.57 20.72 -32.41
CA ASP A 79 4.80 19.48 -32.50
C ASP A 79 5.52 18.30 -31.84
N ALA A 80 6.86 18.28 -31.89
CA ALA A 80 7.67 17.27 -31.21
C ALA A 80 7.53 17.36 -29.68
N GLY A 81 7.58 18.57 -29.12
CA GLY A 81 7.39 18.79 -27.69
C GLY A 81 5.95 18.51 -27.23
N ARG A 82 4.96 18.78 -28.08
CA ARG A 82 3.55 18.37 -27.83
C ARG A 82 3.39 16.86 -27.80
N LEU A 83 3.96 16.13 -28.76
CA LEU A 83 3.99 14.67 -28.78
C LEU A 83 4.66 14.11 -27.52
N PHE A 84 5.80 14.67 -27.13
CA PHE A 84 6.48 14.31 -25.88
C PHE A 84 5.58 14.53 -24.66
N THR A 85 4.89 15.67 -24.59
CA THR A 85 3.95 15.98 -23.50
C THR A 85 2.83 14.95 -23.42
N ILE A 86 2.26 14.53 -24.55
CA ILE A 86 1.23 13.48 -24.61
C ILE A 86 1.78 12.16 -24.03
N VAL A 87 3.01 11.78 -24.38
CA VAL A 87 3.65 10.56 -23.86
C VAL A 87 3.83 10.64 -22.35
N VAL A 88 4.35 11.76 -21.82
CA VAL A 88 4.55 11.98 -20.38
C VAL A 88 3.22 11.98 -19.62
N LEU A 89 2.18 12.59 -20.19
CA LEU A 89 0.85 12.63 -19.59
C LEU A 89 0.23 11.23 -19.53
N MET A 90 0.29 10.48 -20.64
CA MET A 90 -0.26 9.12 -20.70
C MET A 90 0.48 8.17 -19.76
N SER A 91 1.82 8.20 -19.77
CA SER A 91 2.61 7.35 -18.87
C SER A 91 2.38 7.74 -17.40
N GLY A 92 2.31 9.04 -17.09
CA GLY A 92 2.02 9.55 -15.75
C GLY A 92 0.64 9.14 -15.25
N THR A 93 -0.39 9.27 -16.07
CA THR A 93 -1.75 8.85 -15.76
C THR A 93 -1.81 7.36 -15.43
N ILE A 94 -1.24 6.51 -16.29
CA ILE A 94 -1.21 5.05 -16.07
C ILE A 94 -0.42 4.73 -14.80
N PHE A 95 0.75 5.35 -14.63
CA PHE A 95 1.62 5.02 -13.51
C PHE A 95 1.06 5.50 -12.17
N LEU A 96 0.71 6.78 -12.05
CA LEU A 96 0.28 7.39 -10.80
C LEU A 96 -1.15 7.05 -10.42
N LEU A 97 -2.09 6.97 -11.38
CA LEU A 97 -3.50 6.73 -11.07
C LEU A 97 -3.89 5.25 -11.08
N VAL A 98 -3.13 4.40 -11.77
CA VAL A 98 -3.44 2.96 -11.86
C VAL A 98 -2.39 2.12 -11.15
N LEU A 99 -1.14 2.11 -11.65
CA LEU A 99 -0.13 1.17 -11.16
C LEU A 99 0.27 1.41 -9.70
N LEU A 100 0.48 2.66 -9.31
CA LEU A 100 0.91 3.04 -7.96
C LEU A 100 -0.15 2.71 -6.90
N PRO A 101 -1.42 3.14 -6.99
CA PRO A 101 -2.44 2.82 -6.00
C PRO A 101 -2.75 1.32 -5.99
N PHE A 102 -2.82 0.67 -7.15
CA PHE A 102 -3.00 -0.78 -7.22
C PHE A 102 -1.89 -1.53 -6.49
N SER A 103 -0.63 -1.16 -6.76
CA SER A 103 0.52 -1.76 -6.09
C SER A 103 0.49 -1.49 -4.58
N PHE A 104 0.13 -0.27 -4.17
CA PHE A 104 0.02 0.07 -2.75
C PHE A 104 -1.05 -0.77 -2.05
N ILE A 105 -2.21 -0.94 -2.69
CA ILE A 105 -3.30 -1.76 -2.15
C ILE A 105 -2.85 -3.22 -2.03
N GLN A 106 -2.29 -3.80 -3.09
CA GLN A 106 -1.89 -5.21 -3.09
C GLN A 106 -0.74 -5.53 -2.14
N PHE A 107 0.21 -4.61 -1.97
CA PHE A 107 1.43 -4.89 -1.23
C PHE A 107 1.45 -4.34 0.20
N PHE A 108 0.66 -3.31 0.51
CA PHE A 108 0.53 -2.78 1.86
C PHE A 108 -0.85 -3.01 2.45
N PHE A 109 -1.89 -2.53 1.78
CA PHE A 109 -3.23 -2.48 2.37
C PHE A 109 -3.82 -3.87 2.60
N LEU A 110 -3.81 -4.73 1.58
CA LEU A 110 -4.35 -6.08 1.67
C LEU A 110 -3.58 -6.93 2.70
N PRO A 111 -2.24 -6.98 2.70
CA PRO A 111 -1.51 -7.70 3.74
C PRO A 111 -1.72 -7.14 5.14
N TRP A 112 -1.93 -5.82 5.28
CA TRP A 112 -2.24 -5.20 6.56
C TRP A 112 -3.65 -5.59 7.05
N MET A 113 -4.64 -5.64 6.16
CA MET A 113 -5.98 -6.13 6.48
C MET A 113 -5.94 -7.61 6.89
N GLU A 114 -5.25 -8.47 6.14
CA GLU A 114 -5.10 -9.88 6.48
C GLU A 114 -4.43 -10.08 7.85
N ALA A 115 -3.40 -9.27 8.16
CA ALA A 115 -2.74 -9.31 9.46
C ALA A 115 -3.69 -8.87 10.59
N GLN A 116 -4.55 -7.89 10.33
CA GLN A 116 -5.55 -7.43 11.29
C GLN A 116 -6.63 -8.51 11.50
N GLU A 117 -7.12 -9.15 10.43
CA GLU A 117 -8.09 -10.25 10.50
C GLU A 117 -7.51 -11.48 11.22
N ALA A 118 -6.24 -11.81 10.99
CA ALA A 118 -5.56 -12.91 11.69
C ALA A 118 -5.35 -12.64 13.19
N SER A 119 -5.32 -11.36 13.59
CA SER A 119 -5.35 -10.94 15.00
C SER A 119 -6.78 -10.83 15.56
N GLY A 120 -7.77 -10.92 14.67
CA GLY A 120 -9.17 -11.02 15.00
C GLY A 120 -9.47 -12.33 15.71
N THR A 121 -10.58 -12.33 16.42
CA THR A 121 -10.95 -13.41 17.30
C THR A 121 -11.25 -14.70 16.53
N PRO A 122 -10.75 -15.88 16.97
CA PRO A 122 -10.76 -17.10 16.16
C PRO A 122 -12.19 -17.49 15.72
N ARG A 123 -12.52 -17.32 14.44
CA ARG A 123 -13.88 -17.58 13.91
C ARG A 123 -14.25 -19.06 13.75
N SER A 124 -13.33 -19.98 14.03
CA SER A 124 -13.58 -21.41 13.94
C SER A 124 -12.69 -22.20 14.90
N LEU A 125 -13.27 -23.17 15.59
CA LEU A 125 -12.54 -24.10 16.46
C LEU A 125 -12.06 -25.32 15.67
N PRO A 126 -10.86 -25.87 15.96
CA PRO A 126 -10.40 -27.11 15.35
C PRO A 126 -11.38 -28.27 15.62
N VAL A 127 -11.62 -29.13 14.62
CA VAL A 127 -12.55 -30.28 14.70
C VAL A 127 -12.16 -31.31 15.78
N SER A 128 -10.92 -31.23 16.29
CA SER A 128 -10.40 -32.07 17.36
C SER A 128 -10.83 -31.64 18.77
N VAL A 129 -11.33 -30.41 18.95
CA VAL A 129 -11.73 -29.90 20.28
C VAL A 129 -13.08 -30.50 20.66
N ARG A 130 -13.11 -31.36 21.68
CA ARG A 130 -14.33 -31.99 22.21
C ARG A 130 -14.43 -31.76 23.71
N GLY A 131 -15.65 -31.61 24.22
CA GLY A 131 -15.90 -31.38 25.66
C GLY A 131 -15.68 -29.94 26.14
N HIS A 132 -15.66 -28.97 25.22
CA HIS A 132 -15.54 -27.55 25.55
C HIS A 132 -16.91 -26.91 25.82
N VAL A 133 -16.91 -25.83 26.61
CA VAL A 133 -18.10 -25.02 26.89
C VAL A 133 -18.04 -23.73 26.05
N ILE A 134 -19.11 -23.45 25.30
CA ILE A 134 -19.27 -22.22 24.51
C ILE A 134 -20.08 -21.22 25.33
N LEU A 135 -19.53 -20.03 25.58
CA LEU A 135 -20.16 -18.98 26.37
C LEU A 135 -20.66 -17.84 25.48
N THR A 136 -21.95 -17.87 25.14
CA THR A 136 -22.58 -16.93 24.17
C THR A 136 -22.76 -15.50 24.67
N GLN A 137 -22.73 -15.29 25.99
CA GLN A 137 -22.85 -13.99 26.63
C GLN A 137 -21.90 -13.90 27.83
N LEU A 138 -21.29 -12.74 28.04
CA LEU A 138 -20.47 -12.44 29.22
C LEU A 138 -21.25 -11.50 30.13
N LYS A 139 -21.97 -12.06 31.09
CA LYS A 139 -22.55 -11.32 32.22
C LYS A 139 -21.88 -11.80 33.52
N ALA A 140 -22.33 -11.25 34.65
CA ALA A 140 -21.75 -11.53 35.96
C ALA A 140 -21.75 -13.02 36.36
N VAL A 141 -22.72 -13.80 35.85
CA VAL A 141 -22.82 -15.24 36.11
C VAL A 141 -21.76 -15.99 35.31
N GLU A 142 -21.56 -15.64 34.05
CA GLU A 142 -20.60 -16.28 33.14
C GLU A 142 -19.16 -15.97 33.54
N GLU A 143 -18.87 -14.76 34.07
CA GLU A 143 -17.56 -14.47 34.69
C GLU A 143 -17.27 -15.37 35.89
N SER A 144 -18.29 -15.66 36.70
CA SER A 144 -18.18 -16.55 37.85
C SER A 144 -18.00 -18.01 37.40
N LEU A 145 -18.69 -18.40 36.32
CA LEU A 145 -18.57 -19.71 35.71
C LEU A 145 -17.19 -19.93 35.08
N ILE A 146 -16.62 -18.92 34.42
CA ILE A 146 -15.25 -18.96 33.86
C ILE A 146 -14.24 -19.26 34.96
N LYS A 147 -14.33 -18.58 36.11
CA LYS A 147 -13.44 -18.84 37.26
C LYS A 147 -13.55 -20.29 37.75
N LEU A 148 -14.76 -20.84 37.75
CA LEU A 148 -15.01 -22.22 38.15
C LEU A 148 -14.46 -23.24 37.14
N LEU A 149 -14.61 -22.95 35.84
CA LEU A 149 -14.10 -23.80 34.75
C LEU A 149 -12.57 -23.83 34.74
N VAL A 150 -11.93 -22.67 34.93
CA VAL A 150 -10.46 -22.55 35.04
C VAL A 150 -9.94 -23.32 36.26
N ALA A 151 -10.62 -23.20 37.42
CA ALA A 151 -10.22 -23.91 38.64
C ALA A 151 -10.29 -25.44 38.51
N ASN A 152 -11.15 -25.96 37.62
CA ASN A 152 -11.31 -27.38 37.36
C ASN A 152 -10.56 -27.88 36.11
N GLY A 153 -9.74 -27.02 35.50
CA GLY A 153 -8.93 -27.39 34.32
C GLY A 153 -9.73 -27.64 33.05
N ILE A 154 -10.95 -27.10 32.94
CA ILE A 154 -11.82 -27.30 31.77
C ILE A 154 -11.57 -26.16 30.76
N GLU A 155 -11.27 -26.53 29.51
CA GLU A 155 -11.15 -25.60 28.39
C GLU A 155 -12.51 -24.92 28.09
N HIS A 156 -12.50 -23.59 28.01
CA HIS A 156 -13.68 -22.78 27.71
C HIS A 156 -13.35 -21.80 26.58
N VAL A 157 -14.36 -21.51 25.74
CA VAL A 157 -14.22 -20.60 24.60
C VAL A 157 -15.31 -19.53 24.71
N ASN A 158 -14.88 -18.26 24.75
CA ASN A 158 -15.80 -17.12 24.83
C ASN A 158 -16.36 -16.77 23.45
N ASP A 159 -17.66 -16.63 23.31
CA ASP A 159 -18.34 -16.28 22.06
C ASP A 159 -18.20 -14.77 21.73
N GLY A 160 -17.77 -13.95 22.70
CA GLY A 160 -17.20 -12.62 22.40
C GLY A 160 -15.91 -12.70 21.56
N GLN A 161 -15.35 -13.91 21.41
CA GLN A 161 -14.26 -14.26 20.51
C GLN A 161 -14.69 -15.14 19.31
N ILE A 162 -15.98 -15.38 19.11
CA ILE A 162 -16.50 -16.13 17.97
C ILE A 162 -17.74 -15.39 17.50
N ILE A 163 -17.53 -14.36 16.66
CA ILE A 163 -18.63 -13.80 15.90
C ILE A 163 -18.93 -14.81 14.79
N LEU A 164 -20.05 -15.54 14.94
CA LEU A 164 -20.72 -16.26 13.85
C LEU A 164 -21.17 -15.28 12.76
#